data_AF-A0A0D7AQL1-F1
#
_entry.id   AF-A0A0D7AQL1-F1
#
_cell.length_a   1.000
_cell.length_b   1.000
_cell.length_c   1.000
_cell.angle_alpha   90.00
_cell.angle_beta   90.00
_cell.angle_gamma   90.00
#
_symmetry.space_group_name_H-M   'P 1'
#
loop_
_entity.id
_entity.type
_entity.pdbx_description
1 polymer ?
#
loop_
_entity_poly.entity_id
_entity_poly.type
_entity_poly.pdbx_seq_one_letter_code
_entity_poly.pdbx_strand_id
1 'polypeptide(L)'
;MCTIRIEWSKAYARRERWSEEVILLEEEERRTLQSLRCMESSWRIRAWMHRDQSVTQLGKRAYALRQADVYRRIRENFDMRFSAKDELGVSGKKRKSPAAATEAPGASTTSAQTHSDTPQNSSTPQ
;
A
#
# COMPACT_ATOMS: atom_id res chain seq x y z
N MET A 1 -25.20 27.45 2.30
CA MET A 1 -23.76 27.30 1.99
C MET A 1 -23.11 26.03 2.60
N CYS A 2 -23.67 25.38 3.62
CA CYS A 2 -23.05 24.18 4.23
C CYS A 2 -23.14 22.89 3.39
N THR A 3 -24.14 22.77 2.50
CA THR A 3 -24.39 21.55 1.71
C THR A 3 -23.24 21.19 0.77
N ILE A 4 -22.66 22.18 0.09
CA ILE A 4 -21.53 21.97 -0.84
C ILE A 4 -20.29 21.43 -0.10
N ARG A 5 -20.00 21.94 1.10
CA ARG A 5 -18.86 21.49 1.91
C ARG A 5 -19.06 20.05 2.39
N ILE A 6 -20.28 19.68 2.79
CA ILE A 6 -20.61 18.32 3.22
C ILE A 6 -20.46 17.34 2.04
N GLU A 7 -20.99 17.68 0.87
CA GLU A 7 -20.87 16.80 -0.30
C GLU A 7 -19.43 16.67 -0.78
N TRP A 8 -18.64 17.75 -0.72
CA TRP A 8 -17.20 17.70 -1.00
C TRP A 8 -16.47 16.78 -0.01
N SER A 9 -16.71 16.92 1.29
CA SER A 9 -16.10 16.06 2.31
C SER A 9 -16.48 14.58 2.13
N LYS A 10 -17.72 14.28 1.76
CA LYS A 10 -18.17 12.90 1.45
C LYS A 10 -17.44 12.34 0.23
N ALA A 11 -17.38 13.12 -0.86
CA ALA A 11 -16.70 12.71 -2.08
C ALA A 11 -15.19 12.48 -1.84
N TYR A 12 -14.56 13.37 -1.08
CA TYR A 12 -13.16 13.26 -0.68
C TYR A 12 -12.92 12.00 0.16
N ALA A 13 -13.72 11.77 1.20
CA ALA A 13 -13.60 10.58 2.04
C ALA A 13 -13.83 9.26 1.28
N ARG A 14 -14.63 9.27 0.19
CA ARG A 14 -14.78 8.10 -0.68
C ARG A 14 -13.54 7.87 -1.53
N ARG A 15 -12.98 8.93 -2.11
CA ARG A 15 -11.74 8.87 -2.89
C ARG A 15 -10.58 8.34 -2.04
N GLU A 16 -10.40 8.86 -0.82
CA GLU A 16 -9.30 8.43 0.05
C GLU A 16 -9.44 6.95 0.41
N ARG A 17 -10.64 6.50 0.83
CA ARG A 17 -10.91 5.07 1.08
C ARG A 17 -10.61 4.19 -0.13
N TRP A 18 -11.05 4.60 -1.32
CA TRP A 18 -10.77 3.82 -2.54
C TRP A 18 -9.27 3.76 -2.84
N SER A 19 -8.53 4.83 -2.55
CA SER A 19 -7.08 4.85 -2.73
C SER A 19 -6.38 3.92 -1.74
N GLU A 20 -6.81 3.92 -0.47
CA GLU A 20 -6.35 2.98 0.54
C GLU A 20 -6.67 1.53 0.16
N GLU A 21 -7.87 1.27 -0.35
CA GLU A 21 -8.33 -0.07 -0.73
C GLU A 21 -7.52 -0.64 -1.89
N VAL A 22 -7.16 0.18 -2.89
CA VAL A 22 -6.27 -0.25 -3.98
C VAL A 22 -4.90 -0.68 -3.44
N ILE A 23 -4.29 0.10 -2.54
CA ILE A 23 -3.00 -0.23 -1.92
C ILE A 23 -3.10 -1.53 -1.11
N LEU A 24 -4.19 -1.72 -0.35
CA LEU A 24 -4.42 -2.94 0.41
C LEU A 24 -4.60 -4.17 -0.50
N LEU A 25 -5.27 -4.02 -1.65
CA LEU A 25 -5.44 -5.09 -2.63
C LEU A 25 -4.11 -5.50 -3.27
N GLU A 26 -3.25 -4.54 -3.63
CA GLU A 26 -1.91 -4.83 -4.15
C GLU A 26 -1.05 -5.58 -3.12
N GLU A 27 -1.13 -5.19 -1.85
CA GLU A 27 -0.40 -5.87 -0.78
C GLU A 27 -0.98 -7.28 -0.52
N GLU A 28 -2.29 -7.47 -0.59
CA GLU A 28 -2.91 -8.79 -0.45
C GLU A 28 -2.53 -9.71 -1.62
N GLU A 29 -2.47 -9.17 -2.84
CA GLU A 29 -1.98 -9.87 -4.03
C GLU A 29 -0.56 -10.42 -3.79
N ARG A 30 0.35 -9.55 -3.33
CA ARG A 30 1.72 -9.92 -2.97
C ARG A 30 1.78 -10.98 -1.86
N ARG A 31 0.96 -10.84 -0.82
CA ARG A 31 0.88 -11.81 0.29
C ARG A 31 0.37 -13.17 -0.16
N THR A 32 -0.62 -13.21 -1.05
CA THR A 32 -1.16 -14.49 -1.56
C THR A 32 -0.08 -15.26 -2.32
N LEU A 33 0.68 -14.60 -3.20
CA LEU A 33 1.80 -15.21 -3.92
C LEU A 33 2.89 -15.70 -2.95
N GLN A 34 3.24 -14.91 -1.94
CA GLN A 34 4.24 -15.29 -0.94
C GLN A 34 3.80 -16.49 -0.12
N SER A 35 2.52 -16.54 0.29
CA SER A 35 1.95 -17.67 1.02
C SER A 35 2.03 -18.96 0.20
N LEU A 36 1.68 -18.90 -1.10
CA LEU A 36 1.79 -20.05 -2.00
C LEU A 36 3.24 -20.53 -2.17
N ARG A 37 4.22 -19.62 -2.26
CA ARG A 37 5.66 -19.97 -2.29
C ARG A 37 6.10 -20.67 -1.02
N CYS A 38 5.68 -20.17 0.14
CA CYS A 38 5.96 -20.79 1.43
C CYS A 38 5.35 -22.20 1.51
N MET A 39 4.11 -22.37 1.06
CA MET A 39 3.44 -23.68 1.03
C MET A 39 4.15 -24.66 0.10
N GLU A 40 4.50 -24.26 -1.12
CA GLU A 40 5.31 -25.06 -2.06
C GLU A 40 6.62 -25.52 -1.40
N SER A 41 7.34 -24.58 -0.77
CA SER A 41 8.60 -24.84 -0.10
C SER A 41 8.45 -25.83 1.06
N SER A 42 7.39 -25.69 1.86
CA SER A 42 7.08 -26.62 2.97
C SER A 42 6.85 -28.05 2.48
N TRP A 43 6.21 -28.22 1.31
CA TRP A 43 5.96 -29.52 0.72
C TRP A 43 7.24 -30.12 0.13
N ARG A 44 8.10 -29.29 -0.48
CA ARG A 44 9.43 -29.73 -0.94
C ARG A 44 10.31 -30.19 0.22
N ILE A 45 10.31 -29.47 1.34
CA ILE A 45 11.04 -29.87 2.55
C ILE A 45 10.51 -31.21 3.08
N ARG A 46 9.17 -31.39 3.14
CA ARG A 46 8.57 -32.68 3.53
C ARG A 46 8.97 -33.81 2.59
N ALA A 47 9.00 -33.58 1.28
CA ALA A 47 9.48 -34.55 0.31
C ALA A 47 10.95 -34.93 0.53
N TRP A 48 11.78 -33.96 0.94
CA TRP A 48 13.18 -34.19 1.29
C TRP A 48 13.35 -34.97 2.60
N MET A 49 12.48 -34.73 3.60
CA MET A 49 12.48 -35.50 4.85
C MET A 49 12.12 -36.98 4.64
N HIS A 50 11.26 -37.28 3.64
CA HIS A 50 10.84 -38.64 3.29
C HIS A 50 11.78 -39.30 2.25
N ARG A 51 13.11 -39.13 2.38
CA ARG A 51 14.09 -39.64 1.40
C ARG A 51 14.38 -41.14 1.54
N ASP A 52 13.98 -41.75 2.64
CA ASP A 52 14.21 -43.17 2.90
C ASP A 52 13.55 -44.07 1.83
N GLN A 53 14.17 -45.21 1.55
CA GLN A 53 13.73 -46.15 0.51
C GLN A 53 12.61 -47.09 0.97
N SER A 54 12.03 -46.90 2.16
CA SER A 54 10.90 -47.73 2.56
C SER A 54 9.68 -47.40 1.68
N VAL A 55 8.89 -48.41 1.33
CA VAL A 55 7.74 -48.27 0.40
C VAL A 55 6.77 -47.18 0.87
N THR A 56 6.52 -47.10 2.17
CA THR A 56 5.68 -46.06 2.79
C THR A 56 6.26 -44.65 2.61
N GLN A 57 7.58 -44.48 2.71
CA GLN A 57 8.24 -43.19 2.58
C GLN A 57 8.29 -42.74 1.11
N LEU A 58 8.48 -43.67 0.18
CA LEU A 58 8.35 -43.40 -1.26
C LEU A 58 6.97 -42.84 -1.63
N GLY A 59 5.89 -43.44 -1.10
CA GLY A 59 4.53 -42.93 -1.30
C GLY A 59 4.33 -41.53 -0.73
N LYS A 60 4.80 -41.29 0.50
CA LYS A 60 4.72 -39.97 1.15
C LYS A 60 5.52 -38.91 0.38
N ARG A 61 6.71 -39.25 -0.11
CA ARG A 61 7.54 -38.38 -0.94
C ARG A 61 6.87 -38.05 -2.27
N ALA A 62 6.35 -39.06 -2.97
CA ALA A 62 5.63 -38.86 -4.23
C ALA A 62 4.41 -37.94 -4.04
N TYR A 63 3.65 -38.14 -2.95
CA TYR A 63 2.53 -37.27 -2.61
C TYR A 63 2.97 -35.83 -2.29
N ALA A 64 4.01 -35.66 -1.48
CA ALA A 64 4.52 -34.34 -1.12
C ALA A 64 5.03 -33.56 -2.36
N LEU A 65 5.70 -34.24 -3.30
CA LEU A 65 6.12 -33.63 -4.57
C LEU A 65 4.92 -33.24 -5.44
N ARG A 66 3.88 -34.08 -5.50
CA ARG A 66 2.63 -33.74 -6.19
C ARG A 66 1.98 -32.50 -5.58
N GLN A 67 1.94 -32.40 -4.25
CA GLN A 67 1.39 -31.21 -3.58
C GLN A 67 2.21 -29.95 -3.88
N ALA A 68 3.55 -30.04 -3.84
CA ALA A 68 4.40 -28.92 -4.24
C ALA A 68 4.10 -28.45 -5.67
N ASP A 69 3.90 -29.38 -6.61
CA ASP A 69 3.55 -29.04 -7.99
C ASP A 69 2.17 -28.38 -8.12
N VAL A 70 1.18 -28.79 -7.32
CA VAL A 70 -0.14 -28.15 -7.27
C VAL A 70 -0.01 -26.69 -6.82
N TYR A 71 0.69 -26.43 -5.71
CA TYR A 71 0.89 -25.06 -5.22
C TYR A 71 1.69 -24.21 -6.22
N ARG A 72 2.68 -24.80 -6.90
CA ARG A 72 3.43 -24.14 -7.98
C ARG A 72 2.50 -23.69 -9.11
N ARG A 73 1.64 -24.58 -9.61
CA ARG A 73 0.68 -24.26 -10.69
C ARG A 73 -0.33 -23.19 -10.28
N ILE A 74 -0.84 -23.26 -9.05
CA ILE A 74 -1.75 -22.24 -8.52
C ILE A 74 -1.04 -20.89 -8.48
N ARG A 75 0.19 -20.84 -7.96
CA ARG A 75 1.01 -19.64 -7.93
C ARG A 75 1.23 -19.07 -9.32
N GLU A 76 1.65 -19.87 -10.29
CA GLU A 76 1.89 -19.44 -11.68
C GLU A 76 0.63 -18.87 -12.35
N ASN A 77 -0.54 -19.46 -12.10
CA ASN A 77 -1.81 -18.94 -12.60
C ASN A 77 -2.16 -17.57 -11.99
N PHE A 78 -1.95 -17.41 -10.68
CA PHE A 78 -2.15 -16.12 -10.02
C PHE A 78 -1.15 -15.07 -10.52
N ASP A 79 0.14 -15.41 -10.60
CA ASP A 79 1.22 -14.56 -11.11
C ASP A 79 0.87 -14.02 -12.51
N MET A 80 0.44 -14.90 -13.43
CA MET A 80 0.00 -14.51 -14.78
C MET A 80 -1.19 -13.53 -14.76
N ARG A 81 -2.19 -13.76 -13.91
CA ARG A 81 -3.40 -12.91 -13.81
C ARG A 81 -3.10 -11.56 -13.19
N PHE A 82 -2.12 -11.50 -12.30
CA PHE A 82 -1.68 -10.33 -11.59
C PHE A 82 -0.80 -9.45 -12.48
N SER A 83 0.18 -10.03 -13.18
CA SER A 83 0.99 -9.31 -14.17
C SER A 83 0.18 -8.78 -15.37
N ALA A 84 -0.90 -9.46 -15.77
CA ALA A 84 -1.76 -8.97 -16.86
C ALA A 84 -2.51 -7.65 -16.52
N LYS A 85 -2.70 -7.34 -15.24
CA LYS A 85 -3.34 -6.08 -14.81
C LYS A 85 -2.39 -4.89 -14.92
N ASP A 86 -1.09 -5.12 -14.69
CA ASP A 86 -0.07 -4.08 -14.84
C ASP A 86 -0.03 -3.56 -16.28
N GLU A 87 -0.25 -4.43 -17.27
CA GLU A 87 -0.26 -4.04 -18.70
C GLU A 87 -1.54 -3.30 -19.12
N LEU A 88 -2.67 -3.55 -18.46
CA LEU A 88 -3.92 -2.82 -18.70
C LEU A 88 -3.99 -1.49 -17.93
N GLY A 89 -2.97 -1.19 -17.10
CA GLY A 89 -2.85 0.01 -16.26
C GLY A 89 -2.53 1.32 -16.99
N VAL A 90 -2.43 1.34 -18.32
CA VAL A 90 -2.37 2.60 -19.09
C VAL A 90 -3.77 3.19 -19.25
N SER A 91 -4.29 3.84 -18.21
CA SER A 91 -5.17 5.01 -18.34
C SER A 91 -5.41 5.72 -17.00
N GLY A 92 -4.43 5.76 -16.11
CA GLY A 92 -4.39 6.81 -15.10
C GLY A 92 -3.87 8.10 -15.73
N LYS A 93 -4.70 8.83 -16.51
CA LYS A 93 -4.34 10.20 -16.94
C LYS A 93 -3.91 10.96 -15.69
N LYS A 94 -2.61 11.25 -15.58
CA LYS A 94 -1.98 12.05 -14.53
C LYS A 94 -2.77 13.34 -14.45
N ARG A 95 -3.71 13.45 -13.50
CA ARG A 95 -4.43 14.70 -13.27
C ARG A 95 -3.37 15.69 -12.84
N LYS A 96 -3.08 16.65 -13.72
CA LYS A 96 -2.27 17.81 -13.41
C LYS A 96 -2.88 18.44 -12.16
N SER A 97 -2.21 18.31 -11.03
CA SER A 97 -2.54 19.13 -9.86
C SER A 97 -2.55 20.58 -10.34
N PRO A 98 -3.63 21.35 -10.12
CA PRO A 98 -3.60 22.76 -10.44
C PRO A 98 -2.42 23.35 -9.67
N ALA A 99 -1.54 24.02 -10.42
CA ALA A 99 -0.42 24.75 -9.88
C ALA A 99 -0.92 25.63 -8.74
N ALA A 100 -0.11 25.68 -7.69
CA ALA A 100 -0.28 26.53 -6.52
C ALA A 100 -0.96 27.84 -6.89
N ALA A 101 -2.04 28.16 -6.17
CA ALA A 101 -2.70 29.44 -6.23
C ALA A 101 -1.62 30.53 -6.11
N THR A 102 -1.37 31.17 -7.24
CA THR A 102 -0.56 32.36 -7.38
C THR A 102 -1.00 33.38 -6.33
N GLU A 103 -0.04 33.82 -5.54
CA GLU A 103 -0.13 34.98 -4.66
C GLU A 103 -0.85 36.12 -5.38
N ALA A 104 -1.94 36.61 -4.78
CA ALA A 104 -2.57 37.84 -5.22
C ALA A 104 -1.88 39.03 -4.54
N PRO A 105 -1.38 40.02 -5.30
CA PRO A 105 -0.77 41.22 -4.75
C PRO A 105 -1.84 42.28 -4.44
N GLY A 106 -1.66 42.99 -3.32
CA GLY A 106 -2.01 44.40 -3.20
C GLY A 106 -3.39 44.74 -2.60
N ALA A 107 -3.38 45.11 -1.32
CA ALA A 107 -4.10 46.30 -0.84
C ALA A 107 -3.32 46.87 0.35
N SER A 108 -2.70 48.04 0.12
CA SER A 108 -1.85 48.75 1.06
C SER A 108 -2.65 49.61 2.05
N THR A 109 -2.06 49.76 3.24
CA THR A 109 -2.02 50.99 4.08
C THR A 109 -3.31 51.47 4.77
N THR A 110 -3.30 51.43 6.11
CA THR A 110 -3.51 52.61 6.97
C THR A 110 -2.76 52.44 8.29
N SER A 111 -2.25 53.57 8.75
CA SER A 111 -1.18 53.87 9.70
C SER A 111 -1.48 53.67 11.20
N ALA A 112 -0.37 53.45 11.92
CA ALA A 112 0.04 54.05 13.20
C ALA A 112 -0.74 53.75 14.49
N GLN A 113 -0.06 53.10 15.44
CA GLN A 113 0.30 53.78 16.70
C GLN A 113 1.44 53.05 17.43
N THR A 114 2.57 53.75 17.53
CA THR A 114 3.66 53.53 18.48
C THR A 114 3.17 53.84 19.90
N HIS A 115 3.31 52.89 20.81
CA HIS A 115 3.64 53.22 22.19
C HIS A 115 4.70 52.23 22.67
N SER A 116 5.88 52.79 22.89
CA SER A 116 6.97 52.26 23.70
C SER A 116 6.46 51.84 25.07
N ASP A 117 6.94 50.70 25.58
CA ASP A 117 7.45 50.58 26.95
C ASP A 117 8.21 49.26 27.12
N THR A 118 9.53 49.40 27.26
CA THR A 118 10.45 48.43 27.87
C THR A 118 10.88 49.10 29.18
N PRO A 119 10.85 48.41 30.34
CA PRO A 119 12.11 47.81 30.80
C PRO A 119 11.98 46.50 31.60
N GLN A 120 13.02 45.68 31.40
CA GLN A 120 13.78 44.88 32.37
C GLN A 120 13.04 44.18 33.54
N ASN A 121 13.23 42.86 33.64
CA ASN A 121 14.00 42.34 34.78
C ASN A 121 14.63 40.96 34.51
N SER A 122 15.93 40.91 34.77
CA SER A 122 16.81 39.75 34.94
C SER A 122 16.50 38.97 36.22
N SER A 123 16.62 37.63 36.20
CA SER A 123 17.36 36.80 37.19
C SER A 123 17.07 35.29 37.03
N THR A 124 18.03 34.57 36.47
CA THR A 124 18.83 33.44 37.04
C THR A 124 18.13 32.23 37.72
N PRO A 125 18.67 30.98 37.57
CA PRO A 125 17.93 29.73 37.71
C PRO A 125 18.10 29.04 39.08
N GLN A 126 17.35 27.96 39.29
CA GLN A 126 17.67 26.86 40.20
C GLN A 126 17.78 25.55 39.42
#